data_AF-A0A967BLT2-F1
#
_entry.id   AF-A0A967BLT2-F1
#
_cell.length_a   1.000
_cell.length_b   1.000
_cell.length_c   1.000
_cell.angle_alpha   90.00
_cell.angle_beta   90.00
_cell.angle_gamma   90.00
#
_symmetry.space_group_name_H-M   'P 1'
#
loop_
_entity.id
_entity.type
_entity.pdbx_description
1 polymer ?
#
loop_
_entity_poly.entity_id
_entity_poly.type
_entity_poly.pdbx_seq_one_letter_code
_entity_poly.pdbx_strand_id
1 'polypeptide(L)'
;MKRLSILILSGLLIYNCGNSPEKILEKGDEFIANSEIEKALESYKKIIDEFPEDSLAQTAQYNIAWIELDDKNNYSEGIELLTKIAEEYSGTPIGQSASEDIKTFPKWLMMKSTELRSDTTINEAISTIEYLIEEFSDSPLIPEALYLKGNFYLNDKKDFYRALNTYQEIVYKYKGSSFEPMSQFMIGYIYANVQIDIPKAKTAYQTFLQKYPEHELAPSVQFELEYLGKQINNIDELSSRNQ
;
A
#
# COMPACT_ATOMS: atom_id res chain seq x y z
N MET A 1 -64.91 34.07 27.11
CA MET A 1 -63.70 33.23 27.05
C MET A 1 -63.70 32.50 25.71
N LYS A 2 -62.84 32.92 24.77
CA LYS A 2 -62.78 32.39 23.39
C LYS A 2 -62.00 31.07 23.38
N ARG A 3 -62.57 30.04 22.75
CA ARG A 3 -61.90 28.75 22.50
C ARG A 3 -60.81 28.96 21.44
N LEU A 4 -59.58 28.58 21.76
CA LEU A 4 -58.45 28.58 20.84
C LEU A 4 -58.45 27.25 20.10
N SER A 5 -58.85 27.26 18.83
CA SER A 5 -58.76 26.09 17.94
C SER A 5 -57.33 26.03 17.41
N ILE A 6 -56.55 25.06 17.88
CA ILE A 6 -55.23 24.76 17.33
C ILE A 6 -55.45 23.92 16.06
N LEU A 7 -55.28 24.54 14.89
CA LEU A 7 -55.19 23.87 13.61
C LEU A 7 -53.81 23.21 13.53
N ILE A 8 -53.76 21.89 13.71
CA ILE A 8 -52.59 21.09 13.37
C ILE A 8 -52.59 20.98 11.85
N LEU A 9 -51.78 21.80 11.19
CA LEU A 9 -51.42 21.60 9.79
C LEU A 9 -50.52 20.35 9.75
N SER A 10 -51.11 19.18 9.56
CA SER A 10 -50.37 18.00 9.12
C SER A 10 -49.95 18.24 7.68
N GLY A 11 -48.77 18.82 7.50
CA GLY A 11 -48.12 18.88 6.19
C GLY A 11 -47.89 17.46 5.71
N LEU A 12 -48.67 17.02 4.72
CA LEU A 12 -48.32 15.86 3.91
C LEU A 12 -47.01 16.23 3.18
N LEU A 13 -45.88 15.80 3.73
CA LEU A 13 -44.64 15.68 2.98
C LEU A 13 -44.91 14.63 1.91
N ILE A 14 -45.09 15.08 0.68
CA ILE A 14 -45.10 14.23 -0.49
C ILE A 14 -43.65 13.74 -0.64
N TYR A 15 -43.28 12.70 0.11
CA TYR A 15 -42.02 12.00 -0.13
C TYR A 15 -42.08 11.47 -1.56
N ASN A 16 -41.32 12.11 -2.43
CA ASN A 16 -41.05 11.60 -3.76
C ASN A 16 -40.40 10.22 -3.56
N CYS A 17 -41.15 9.13 -3.76
CA CYS A 17 -40.70 7.75 -3.51
C CYS A 17 -39.43 7.35 -4.29
N GLY A 18 -38.92 8.20 -5.20
CA GLY A 18 -37.65 8.03 -5.89
C GLY A 18 -36.42 8.65 -5.21
N ASN A 19 -36.59 9.37 -4.09
CA ASN A 19 -35.52 10.07 -3.37
C ASN A 19 -35.29 9.51 -1.95
N SER A 20 -35.59 8.24 -1.66
CA SER A 20 -35.19 7.69 -0.36
C SER A 20 -33.67 7.48 -0.34
N PRO A 21 -32.98 7.62 0.81
CA PRO A 21 -31.53 7.45 0.89
C PRO A 21 -31.10 6.04 0.45
N GLU A 22 -31.91 5.00 0.66
CA GLU A 22 -31.63 3.62 0.19
C GLU A 22 -31.54 3.54 -1.33
N LYS A 23 -32.48 4.18 -2.04
CA LYS A 23 -32.50 4.17 -3.52
C LYS A 23 -31.40 5.02 -4.12
N ILE A 24 -30.98 6.07 -3.42
CA ILE A 24 -29.85 6.89 -3.86
C ILE A 24 -28.55 6.11 -3.65
N LEU A 25 -28.42 5.38 -2.54
CA LEU A 25 -27.27 4.52 -2.26
C LEU A 25 -27.16 3.41 -3.32
N GLU A 26 -28.26 2.69 -3.60
CA GLU A 26 -28.30 1.62 -4.61
C GLU A 26 -27.84 2.12 -5.98
N LYS A 27 -28.24 3.34 -6.38
CA LYS A 27 -27.77 3.97 -7.61
C LYS A 27 -26.28 4.31 -7.57
N GLY A 28 -25.79 4.81 -6.43
CA GLY A 28 -24.36 5.04 -6.23
C GLY A 28 -23.56 3.76 -6.41
N ASP A 29 -24.02 2.66 -5.80
CA ASP A 29 -23.39 1.35 -5.89
C ASP A 29 -23.44 0.79 -7.33
N GLU A 30 -24.55 1.00 -8.05
CA GLU A 30 -24.67 0.67 -9.47
C GLU A 30 -23.65 1.45 -10.32
N PHE A 31 -23.47 2.74 -10.04
CA PHE A 31 -22.46 3.55 -10.71
C PHE A 31 -21.04 3.06 -10.44
N ILE A 32 -20.73 2.61 -9.21
CA ILE A 32 -19.44 1.96 -8.91
C ILE A 32 -19.27 0.68 -9.73
N ALA A 33 -20.29 -0.18 -9.78
CA ALA A 33 -20.25 -1.41 -10.56
C ALA A 33 -20.02 -1.17 -12.07
N ASN A 34 -20.45 -0.01 -12.57
CA ASN A 34 -20.24 0.43 -13.95
C ASN A 34 -18.99 1.31 -14.15
N SER A 35 -18.17 1.51 -13.10
CA SER A 35 -16.99 2.39 -13.09
C SER A 35 -17.30 3.86 -13.42
N GLU A 36 -18.51 4.31 -13.12
CA GLU A 36 -18.98 5.69 -13.30
C GLU A 36 -18.74 6.51 -12.02
N ILE A 37 -17.47 6.67 -11.64
CA ILE A 37 -17.03 7.14 -10.33
C ILE A 37 -17.62 8.51 -9.95
N GLU A 38 -17.66 9.46 -10.88
CA GLU A 38 -18.19 10.80 -10.63
C GLU A 38 -19.70 10.77 -10.29
N LYS A 39 -20.45 9.88 -10.93
CA LYS A 39 -21.90 9.72 -10.68
C LYS A 39 -22.17 9.01 -9.36
N ALA A 40 -21.31 8.06 -8.99
CA ALA A 40 -21.35 7.45 -7.66
C ALA A 40 -21.14 8.50 -6.57
N LEU A 41 -20.10 9.34 -6.72
CA LEU A 41 -19.81 10.44 -5.80
C LEU A 41 -20.97 11.44 -5.70
N GLU A 42 -21.60 11.81 -6.82
CA GLU A 42 -22.78 12.68 -6.82
C GLU A 42 -23.93 12.05 -6.01
N SER A 43 -24.17 10.75 -6.19
CA SER A 43 -25.21 10.02 -5.47
C SER A 43 -24.94 9.98 -3.97
N TYR A 44 -23.72 9.64 -3.55
CA TYR A 44 -23.35 9.59 -2.14
C TYR A 44 -23.37 10.98 -1.48
N LYS A 45 -22.88 12.02 -2.17
CA LYS A 45 -22.97 13.41 -1.69
C LYS A 45 -24.41 13.85 -1.47
N LYS A 46 -25.31 13.47 -2.39
CA LYS A 46 -26.75 13.76 -2.24
C LYS A 46 -27.33 13.15 -0.97
N ILE A 47 -26.91 11.94 -0.57
CA ILE A 47 -27.36 11.33 0.69
C ILE A 47 -26.92 12.18 1.89
N ILE A 48 -25.66 12.61 1.88
CA ILE A 48 -25.09 13.43 2.96
C ILE A 48 -25.80 14.78 3.07
N ASP A 49 -26.10 15.41 1.93
CA ASP A 49 -26.70 16.75 1.89
C ASP A 49 -28.21 16.73 2.21
N GLU A 50 -28.96 15.75 1.70
CA GLU A 50 -30.42 15.69 1.86
C GLU A 50 -30.86 14.89 3.10
N PHE A 51 -30.03 13.96 3.59
CA PHE A 51 -30.35 13.04 4.69
C PHE A 51 -29.23 12.95 5.75
N PRO A 52 -28.70 14.07 6.29
CA PRO A 52 -27.52 14.07 7.15
C PRO A 52 -27.66 13.29 8.47
N GLU A 53 -28.89 13.16 8.98
CA GLU A 53 -29.18 12.42 10.23
C GLU A 53 -29.47 10.93 9.99
N ASP A 54 -29.56 10.50 8.72
CA ASP A 54 -29.78 9.10 8.38
C ASP A 54 -28.47 8.30 8.52
N SER A 55 -28.57 7.07 9.03
CA SER A 55 -27.41 6.17 9.10
C SER A 55 -26.71 5.94 7.76
N LEU A 56 -27.44 6.05 6.64
CA LEU A 56 -26.89 5.91 5.29
C LEU A 56 -26.02 7.10 4.88
N ALA A 57 -26.12 8.27 5.53
CA ALA A 57 -25.16 9.35 5.30
C ALA A 57 -23.75 8.92 5.75
N GLN A 58 -23.63 8.14 6.83
CA GLN A 58 -22.35 7.60 7.29
C GLN A 58 -21.83 6.55 6.29
N THR A 59 -22.71 5.70 5.77
CA THR A 59 -22.38 4.74 4.69
C THR A 59 -21.90 5.45 3.44
N ALA A 60 -22.56 6.53 3.03
CA ALA A 60 -22.18 7.33 1.89
C ALA A 60 -20.79 7.98 2.08
N GLN A 61 -20.49 8.52 3.27
CA GLN A 61 -19.17 9.05 3.59
C GLN A 61 -18.07 7.97 3.51
N TYR A 62 -18.36 6.78 4.06
CA TYR A 62 -17.45 5.64 4.01
C TYR A 62 -17.20 5.15 2.57
N ASN A 63 -18.23 5.08 1.74
CA ASN A 63 -18.09 4.74 0.32
C ASN A 63 -17.26 5.79 -0.43
N ILE A 64 -17.46 7.09 -0.15
CA ILE A 64 -16.62 8.16 -0.70
C ILE A 64 -15.16 7.97 -0.29
N ALA A 65 -14.88 7.65 0.99
CA ALA A 65 -13.53 7.39 1.45
C ALA A 65 -12.84 6.29 0.63
N TRP A 66 -13.52 5.17 0.39
CA TRP A 66 -12.97 4.08 -0.42
C TRP A 66 -12.80 4.40 -1.91
N ILE A 67 -13.66 5.26 -2.48
CA ILE A 67 -13.43 5.79 -3.84
C ILE A 67 -12.14 6.61 -3.91
N GLU A 68 -11.90 7.46 -2.90
CA GLU A 68 -10.67 8.24 -2.84
C GLU A 68 -9.46 7.29 -2.68
N LEU A 69 -9.56 6.25 -1.85
CA LEU A 69 -8.49 5.28 -1.65
C LEU A 69 -8.19 4.42 -2.89
N ASP A 70 -9.19 3.83 -3.54
CA ASP A 70 -8.97 2.78 -4.54
C ASP A 70 -9.05 3.29 -5.99
N ASP A 71 -10.14 3.99 -6.35
CA ASP A 71 -10.39 4.43 -7.72
C ASP A 71 -9.53 5.64 -8.10
N LYS A 72 -9.31 6.56 -7.15
CA LYS A 72 -8.58 7.81 -7.40
C LYS A 72 -7.13 7.78 -6.93
N ASN A 73 -6.74 6.81 -6.10
CA ASN A 73 -5.44 6.75 -5.43
C ASN A 73 -5.10 8.01 -4.60
N ASN A 74 -6.11 8.71 -4.12
CA ASN A 74 -6.00 9.86 -3.22
C ASN A 74 -5.92 9.37 -1.76
N TYR A 75 -4.85 8.64 -1.44
CA TYR A 75 -4.73 7.95 -0.15
C TYR A 75 -4.85 8.88 1.06
N SER A 76 -4.24 10.08 1.02
CA SER A 76 -4.35 11.06 2.10
C SER A 76 -5.80 11.48 2.38
N GLU A 77 -6.57 11.80 1.33
CA GLU A 77 -7.96 12.24 1.48
C GLU A 77 -8.84 11.08 1.97
N GLY A 78 -8.68 9.89 1.41
CA GLY A 78 -9.44 8.72 1.84
C GLY A 78 -9.15 8.31 3.29
N ILE A 79 -7.89 8.36 3.73
CA ILE A 79 -7.53 8.08 5.13
C ILE A 79 -8.03 9.17 6.07
N GLU A 80 -8.00 10.45 5.67
CA GLU A 80 -8.59 11.54 6.46
C GLU A 80 -10.09 11.32 6.66
N LEU A 81 -10.80 10.93 5.59
CA LEU A 81 -12.23 10.60 5.66
C LEU A 81 -12.50 9.39 6.57
N LEU A 82 -11.76 8.28 6.43
CA LEU A 82 -11.91 7.13 7.32
C LEU A 82 -11.61 7.51 8.77
N THR A 83 -10.59 8.34 9.02
CA THR A 83 -10.22 8.79 10.37
C THR A 83 -11.35 9.56 11.00
N LYS A 84 -11.94 10.51 10.25
CA LYS A 84 -13.11 11.26 10.71
C LYS A 84 -14.29 10.35 11.04
N ILE A 85 -14.58 9.37 10.18
CA ILE A 85 -15.66 8.39 10.41
C ILE A 85 -15.40 7.56 11.67
N ALA A 86 -14.16 7.09 11.86
CA ALA A 86 -13.74 6.33 13.02
C ALA A 86 -13.88 7.14 14.32
N GLU A 87 -13.57 8.43 14.30
CA GLU A 87 -13.68 9.32 15.47
C GLU A 87 -15.13 9.70 15.79
N GLU A 88 -15.84 10.25 14.80
CA GLU A 88 -17.20 10.78 14.98
C GLU A 88 -18.23 9.67 15.22
N TYR A 89 -18.02 8.49 14.63
CA TYR A 89 -18.94 7.35 14.70
C TYR A 89 -18.34 6.12 15.38
N SER A 90 -17.35 6.30 16.26
CA SER A 90 -16.64 5.20 16.97
C SER A 90 -17.54 4.13 17.62
N GLY A 91 -18.76 4.50 18.05
CA GLY A 91 -19.73 3.59 18.66
C GLY A 91 -20.58 2.78 17.67
N THR A 92 -20.49 3.03 16.36
CA THR A 92 -21.29 2.37 15.33
C THR A 92 -20.48 1.28 14.61
N PRO A 93 -21.14 0.32 13.94
CA PRO A 93 -20.42 -0.66 13.12
C PRO A 93 -19.52 -0.01 12.05
N ILE A 94 -19.93 1.12 11.46
CA ILE A 94 -19.15 1.75 10.40
C ILE A 94 -17.92 2.49 10.91
N GLY A 95 -17.98 3.12 12.09
CA GLY A 95 -16.79 3.68 12.73
C GLY A 95 -15.79 2.60 13.14
N GLN A 96 -16.28 1.43 13.58
CA GLN A 96 -15.44 0.27 13.85
C GLN A 96 -14.80 -0.29 12.57
N SER A 97 -15.56 -0.38 11.48
CA SER A 97 -15.03 -0.76 10.16
C SER A 97 -13.94 0.21 9.71
N ALA A 98 -14.20 1.52 9.72
CA ALA A 98 -13.20 2.53 9.34
C ALA A 98 -11.92 2.43 10.19
N SER A 99 -12.06 2.21 11.50
CA SER A 99 -10.91 2.00 12.39
C SER A 99 -10.07 0.77 12.01
N GLU A 100 -10.72 -0.36 11.70
CA GLU A 100 -10.02 -1.59 11.29
C GLU A 100 -9.41 -1.44 9.88
N ASP A 101 -10.08 -0.72 8.99
CA ASP A 101 -9.56 -0.44 7.64
C ASP A 101 -8.28 0.39 7.71
N ILE A 102 -8.25 1.48 8.49
CA ILE A 102 -7.03 2.29 8.70
C ILE A 102 -5.89 1.41 9.22
N LYS A 103 -6.17 0.57 10.21
CA LYS A 103 -5.17 -0.33 10.82
C LYS A 103 -4.63 -1.36 9.82
N THR A 104 -5.47 -1.85 8.91
CA THR A 104 -5.09 -2.85 7.91
C THR A 104 -4.62 -2.23 6.59
N PHE A 105 -4.77 -0.92 6.42
CA PHE A 105 -4.42 -0.18 5.21
C PHE A 105 -2.95 -0.35 4.76
N PRO A 106 -1.93 -0.41 5.65
CA PRO A 106 -0.57 -0.72 5.23
C PRO A 106 -0.46 -2.04 4.47
N LYS A 107 -1.23 -3.05 4.87
CA LYS A 107 -1.25 -4.34 4.16
C LYS A 107 -1.95 -4.21 2.81
N TRP A 108 -3.03 -3.44 2.73
CA TRP A 108 -3.70 -3.14 1.47
C TRP A 108 -2.76 -2.43 0.49
N LEU A 109 -2.01 -1.41 0.94
CA LEU A 109 -1.01 -0.70 0.14
C LEU A 109 0.09 -1.64 -0.42
N MET A 110 0.57 -2.60 0.39
CA MET A 110 1.51 -3.63 -0.08
C MET A 110 0.92 -4.48 -1.21
N MET A 111 -0.34 -4.90 -1.07
CA MET A 111 -1.05 -5.69 -2.09
C MET A 111 -1.28 -4.87 -3.37
N LYS A 112 -1.81 -3.65 -3.23
CA LYS A 112 -2.06 -2.72 -4.34
C LYS A 112 -0.78 -2.39 -5.10
N SER A 113 0.32 -2.11 -4.40
CA SER A 113 1.61 -1.87 -5.04
C SER A 113 2.09 -3.07 -5.86
N THR A 114 1.89 -4.28 -5.35
CA THR A 114 2.26 -5.51 -6.08
C THR A 114 1.39 -5.72 -7.32
N GLU A 115 0.10 -5.41 -7.24
CA GLU A 115 -0.82 -5.43 -8.39
C GLU A 115 -0.42 -4.41 -9.46
N LEU A 116 -0.02 -3.20 -9.03
CA LEU A 116 0.47 -2.14 -9.90
C LEU A 116 1.86 -2.44 -10.49
N ARG A 117 2.49 -3.57 -10.21
CA ARG A 117 3.80 -3.91 -10.77
C ARG A 117 3.69 -4.33 -12.24
N SER A 118 3.70 -3.33 -13.11
CA SER A 118 3.81 -3.50 -14.57
C SER A 118 4.71 -2.42 -15.16
N ASP A 119 5.16 -2.59 -16.40
CA ASP A 119 6.02 -1.60 -17.09
C ASP A 119 5.38 -0.20 -17.14
N THR A 120 4.04 -0.12 -17.20
CA THR A 120 3.31 1.15 -17.29
C THR A 120 3.02 1.77 -15.93
N THR A 121 2.79 0.96 -14.90
CA THR A 121 2.31 1.42 -13.57
C THR A 121 3.37 1.31 -12.46
N ILE A 122 4.61 0.94 -12.79
CA ILE A 122 5.69 0.77 -11.79
C ILE A 122 5.97 2.04 -10.96
N ASN A 123 5.76 3.24 -11.51
CA ASN A 123 5.92 4.47 -10.73
C ASN A 123 4.82 4.60 -9.66
N GLU A 124 3.59 4.19 -9.98
CA GLU A 124 2.46 4.18 -9.06
C GLU A 124 2.66 3.09 -7.98
N ALA A 125 3.18 1.92 -8.36
CA ALA A 125 3.58 0.90 -7.40
C ALA A 125 4.62 1.41 -6.39
N ILE A 126 5.63 2.15 -6.86
CA ILE A 126 6.66 2.76 -6.01
C ILE A 126 6.05 3.85 -5.12
N SER A 127 5.22 4.75 -5.66
CA SER A 127 4.60 5.82 -4.88
C SER A 127 3.65 5.29 -3.80
N THR A 128 2.95 4.17 -4.08
CA THR A 128 2.11 3.47 -3.10
C THR A 128 2.92 2.99 -1.90
N ILE A 129 4.12 2.46 -2.15
CA ILE A 129 5.05 2.04 -1.08
C ILE A 129 5.67 3.23 -0.37
N GLU A 130 5.98 4.31 -1.09
CA GLU A 130 6.48 5.54 -0.48
C GLU A 130 5.46 6.13 0.49
N TYR A 131 4.18 6.18 0.10
CA TYR A 131 3.10 6.59 0.97
C TYR A 131 3.01 5.73 2.24
N LEU A 132 3.11 4.39 2.12
CA LEU A 132 3.16 3.48 3.26
C LEU A 132 4.32 3.84 4.22
N ILE A 133 5.54 4.04 3.68
CA ILE A 133 6.74 4.32 4.48
C ILE A 133 6.64 5.67 5.20
N GLU A 134 6.04 6.66 4.56
CA GLU A 134 5.92 8.02 5.09
C GLU A 134 4.80 8.12 6.14
N GLU A 135 3.60 7.67 5.80
CA GLU A 135 2.41 7.87 6.64
C GLU A 135 2.20 6.78 7.70
N PHE A 136 2.73 5.58 7.48
CA PHE A 136 2.63 4.44 8.41
C PHE A 136 4.00 3.97 8.88
N SER A 137 4.88 4.92 9.21
CA SER A 137 6.28 4.68 9.58
C SER A 137 6.51 3.78 10.82
N ASP A 138 5.48 3.55 11.62
CA ASP A 138 5.46 2.63 12.77
C ASP A 138 4.99 1.20 12.39
N SER A 139 4.55 0.99 11.15
CA SER A 139 4.08 -0.31 10.67
C SER A 139 5.19 -1.37 10.73
N PRO A 140 4.88 -2.61 11.18
CA PRO A 140 5.85 -3.70 11.13
C PRO A 140 6.21 -4.10 9.69
N LEU A 141 5.49 -3.59 8.67
CA LEU A 141 5.72 -3.88 7.26
C LEU A 141 6.81 -3.00 6.63
N ILE A 142 7.32 -1.96 7.31
CA ILE A 142 8.32 -1.06 6.69
C ILE A 142 9.54 -1.79 6.10
N PRO A 143 10.17 -2.77 6.79
CA PRO A 143 11.29 -3.50 6.19
C PRO A 143 10.93 -4.27 4.92
N GLU A 144 9.73 -4.84 4.87
CA GLU A 144 9.21 -5.55 3.69
C GLU A 144 8.92 -4.57 2.55
N ALA A 145 8.27 -3.45 2.86
CA ALA A 145 7.95 -2.38 1.92
C ALA A 145 9.22 -1.79 1.28
N LEU A 146 10.24 -1.50 2.10
CA LEU A 146 11.54 -1.05 1.60
C LEU A 146 12.20 -2.12 0.72
N TYR A 147 12.14 -3.40 1.11
CA TYR A 147 12.73 -4.47 0.30
C TYR A 147 12.05 -4.58 -1.06
N LEU A 148 10.70 -4.48 -1.09
CA LEU A 148 9.91 -4.44 -2.31
C LEU A 148 10.26 -3.22 -3.19
N LYS A 149 10.37 -2.03 -2.61
CA LYS A 149 10.82 -0.81 -3.31
C LYS A 149 12.23 -0.98 -3.89
N GLY A 150 13.15 -1.57 -3.14
CA GLY A 150 14.49 -1.91 -3.62
C GLY A 150 14.44 -2.84 -4.83
N ASN A 151 13.57 -3.86 -4.79
CA ASN A 151 13.36 -4.79 -5.89
C ASN A 151 12.75 -4.11 -7.13
N PHE A 152 11.82 -3.17 -6.96
CA PHE A 152 11.29 -2.38 -8.08
C PHE A 152 12.38 -1.55 -8.76
N TYR A 153 13.23 -0.89 -7.97
CA TYR A 153 14.35 -0.15 -8.54
C TYR A 153 15.36 -1.06 -9.25
N LEU A 154 15.69 -2.20 -8.64
CA LEU A 154 16.67 -3.13 -9.19
C LEU A 154 16.18 -3.80 -10.48
N ASN A 155 14.97 -4.34 -10.46
CA ASN A 155 14.48 -5.25 -11.48
C ASN A 155 13.69 -4.53 -12.56
N ASP A 156 12.80 -3.63 -12.19
CA ASP A 156 11.82 -3.03 -13.08
C ASP A 156 12.37 -1.70 -13.66
N LYS A 157 12.99 -0.85 -12.83
CA LYS A 157 13.57 0.43 -13.27
C LYS A 157 15.02 0.36 -13.73
N LYS A 158 15.77 -0.67 -13.31
CA LYS A 158 17.24 -0.73 -13.41
C LYS A 158 17.93 0.51 -12.81
N ASP A 159 17.30 1.16 -11.83
CA ASP A 159 17.90 2.24 -11.05
C ASP A 159 18.69 1.64 -9.89
N PHE A 160 19.89 1.16 -10.22
CA PHE A 160 20.75 0.46 -9.27
C PHE A 160 21.23 1.34 -8.12
N TYR A 161 21.28 2.67 -8.31
CA TYR A 161 21.65 3.60 -7.26
C TYR A 161 20.56 3.68 -6.19
N ARG A 162 19.30 3.87 -6.61
CA ARG A 162 18.18 3.87 -5.66
C ARG A 162 17.95 2.51 -5.03
N ALA A 163 18.11 1.42 -5.79
CA ALA A 163 18.04 0.06 -5.23
C ALA A 163 19.07 -0.14 -4.12
N LEU A 164 20.34 0.18 -4.38
CA LEU A 164 21.43 0.07 -3.41
C LEU A 164 21.16 0.89 -2.14
N ASN A 165 20.76 2.15 -2.29
CA ASN A 165 20.44 3.01 -1.14
C ASN A 165 19.29 2.45 -0.31
N THR A 166 18.25 1.91 -0.96
CA THR A 166 17.09 1.32 -0.28
C THR A 166 17.49 0.09 0.53
N TYR A 167 18.31 -0.81 -0.02
CA TYR A 167 18.81 -1.97 0.73
C TYR A 167 19.73 -1.56 1.88
N GLN A 168 20.57 -0.53 1.68
CA GLN A 168 21.43 0.01 2.74
C GLN A 168 20.62 0.61 3.90
N GLU A 169 19.49 1.24 3.61
CA GLU A 169 18.58 1.73 4.63
C GLU A 169 18.03 0.59 5.50
N ILE A 170 17.66 -0.54 4.90
CA ILE A 170 17.20 -1.73 5.63
C ILE A 170 18.28 -2.23 6.59
N VAL A 171 19.51 -2.39 6.09
CA VAL A 171 20.66 -2.84 6.91
C VAL A 171 21.00 -1.88 8.04
N TYR A 172 20.82 -0.57 7.82
CA TYR A 172 21.16 0.44 8.81
C TYR A 172 20.07 0.64 9.87
N LYS A 173 18.81 0.78 9.45
CA LYS A 173 17.70 1.16 10.33
C LYS A 173 16.92 -0.04 10.88
N TYR A 174 16.77 -1.11 10.10
CA TYR A 174 15.86 -2.23 10.41
C TYR A 174 16.61 -3.51 10.76
N LYS A 175 17.56 -3.38 11.69
CA LYS A 175 18.37 -4.49 12.21
C LYS A 175 17.49 -5.53 12.90
N GLY A 176 17.74 -6.80 12.63
CA GLY A 176 16.98 -7.94 13.14
C GLY A 176 15.71 -8.27 12.33
N SER A 177 15.34 -7.45 11.35
CA SER A 177 14.25 -7.81 10.42
C SER A 177 14.67 -8.99 9.54
N SER A 178 13.71 -9.78 9.07
CA SER A 178 13.95 -10.86 8.11
C SER A 178 14.59 -10.35 6.81
N PHE A 179 14.38 -9.07 6.47
CA PHE A 179 14.91 -8.42 5.27
C PHE A 179 16.33 -7.87 5.43
N GLU A 180 16.88 -7.78 6.64
CA GLU A 180 18.27 -7.35 6.86
C GLU A 180 19.29 -8.25 6.14
N PRO A 181 19.30 -9.59 6.34
CA PRO A 181 20.22 -10.47 5.61
C PRO A 181 20.00 -10.43 4.11
N MET A 182 18.74 -10.48 3.65
CA MET A 182 18.41 -10.41 2.22
C MET A 182 18.96 -9.13 1.58
N SER A 183 18.77 -7.98 2.23
CA SER A 183 19.27 -6.69 1.76
C SER A 183 20.80 -6.63 1.74
N GLN A 184 21.46 -7.20 2.76
CA GLN A 184 22.92 -7.30 2.79
C GLN A 184 23.47 -8.11 1.61
N PHE A 185 22.79 -9.20 1.24
CA PHE A 185 23.13 -9.97 0.04
C PHE A 185 22.93 -9.13 -1.22
N MET A 186 21.79 -8.44 -1.37
CA MET A 186 21.49 -7.62 -2.55
C MET A 186 22.48 -6.45 -2.74
N ILE A 187 22.97 -5.85 -1.65
CA ILE A 187 24.05 -4.86 -1.68
C ILE A 187 25.31 -5.46 -2.33
N GLY A 188 25.72 -6.65 -1.87
CA GLY A 188 26.87 -7.36 -2.46
C GLY A 188 26.65 -7.70 -3.92
N TYR A 189 25.45 -8.18 -4.27
CA TYR A 189 25.06 -8.50 -5.64
C TYR A 189 25.18 -7.29 -6.58
N ILE A 190 24.67 -6.12 -6.16
CA ILE A 190 24.76 -4.89 -6.97
C ILE A 190 26.23 -4.48 -7.15
N TYR A 191 27.05 -4.51 -6.11
CA TYR A 191 28.47 -4.19 -6.25
C TYR A 191 29.20 -5.18 -7.15
N ALA A 192 28.90 -6.48 -7.05
CA ALA A 192 29.56 -7.53 -7.81
C ALA A 192 29.20 -7.49 -9.29
N ASN A 193 27.91 -7.36 -9.60
CA ASN A 193 27.38 -7.64 -10.94
C ASN A 193 26.99 -6.39 -11.73
N VAL A 194 26.72 -5.27 -11.05
CA VAL A 194 26.32 -4.02 -11.73
C VAL A 194 27.48 -3.03 -11.73
N GLN A 195 28.03 -2.71 -10.55
CA GLN A 195 29.08 -1.70 -10.44
C GLN A 195 30.48 -2.26 -10.72
N ILE A 196 30.64 -3.58 -10.65
CA ILE A 196 31.93 -4.28 -10.77
C ILE A 196 32.94 -3.75 -9.72
N ASP A 197 32.44 -3.35 -8.55
CA ASP A 197 33.24 -2.90 -7.41
C ASP A 197 33.56 -4.11 -6.52
N ILE A 198 34.55 -4.88 -6.97
CA ILE A 198 34.98 -6.12 -6.31
C ILE A 198 35.33 -5.92 -4.82
N PRO A 199 36.06 -4.87 -4.41
CA PRO A 199 36.32 -4.63 -2.99
C PRO A 199 35.05 -4.44 -2.15
N LYS A 200 34.07 -3.65 -2.65
CA LYS A 200 32.82 -3.45 -1.90
C LYS A 200 31.94 -4.70 -1.90
N ALA A 201 31.85 -5.41 -3.01
CA ALA A 201 31.13 -6.69 -3.09
C ALA A 201 31.67 -7.70 -2.08
N LYS A 202 33.00 -7.86 -2.05
CA LYS A 202 33.70 -8.72 -1.07
C LYS A 202 33.35 -8.33 0.36
N THR A 203 33.42 -7.05 0.67
CA THR A 203 33.08 -6.52 2.01
C THR A 203 31.64 -6.84 2.39
N ALA A 204 30.70 -6.65 1.46
CA ALA A 204 29.29 -6.90 1.69
C ALA A 204 28.99 -8.39 1.94
N TYR A 205 29.56 -9.29 1.14
CA TYR A 205 29.40 -10.74 1.32
C TYR A 205 30.09 -11.26 2.58
N GLN A 206 31.29 -10.78 2.91
CA GLN A 206 31.95 -11.12 4.17
C GLN A 206 31.14 -10.68 5.38
N THR A 207 30.53 -9.49 5.32
CA THR A 207 29.62 -8.98 6.37
C THR A 207 28.41 -9.89 6.51
N PHE A 208 27.82 -10.34 5.39
CA PHE A 208 26.72 -11.30 5.42
C PHE A 208 27.13 -12.59 6.14
N LEU A 209 28.24 -13.23 5.74
CA LEU A 209 28.68 -14.51 6.31
C LEU A 209 29.06 -14.38 7.79
N GLN A 210 29.57 -13.23 8.21
CA GLN A 210 29.88 -12.96 9.61
C GLN A 210 28.62 -12.81 10.46
N LYS A 211 27.61 -12.06 9.98
CA LYS A 211 26.41 -11.75 10.77
C LYS A 211 25.33 -12.83 10.67
N TYR A 212 25.24 -13.53 9.54
CA TYR A 212 24.18 -14.48 9.21
C TYR A 212 24.73 -15.83 8.72
N PRO A 213 25.65 -16.47 9.47
CA PRO A 213 26.30 -17.72 9.02
C PRO A 213 25.31 -18.87 8.78
N GLU A 214 24.18 -18.89 9.50
CA GLU A 214 23.16 -19.94 9.42
C GLU A 214 21.96 -19.56 8.53
N HIS A 215 22.00 -18.40 7.85
CA HIS A 215 20.91 -18.00 6.96
C HIS A 215 20.89 -18.86 5.70
N GLU A 216 19.70 -19.11 5.15
CA GLU A 216 19.51 -19.97 3.96
C GLU A 216 20.32 -19.52 2.72
N LEU A 217 20.62 -18.23 2.64
CA LEU A 217 21.44 -17.63 1.56
C LEU A 217 22.96 -17.73 1.80
N ALA A 218 23.42 -18.15 2.98
CA ALA A 218 24.86 -18.22 3.28
C ALA A 218 25.65 -19.07 2.28
N PRO A 219 25.17 -20.26 1.84
CA PRO A 219 25.85 -21.02 0.79
C PRO A 219 25.96 -20.25 -0.53
N SER A 220 24.90 -19.55 -0.94
CA SER A 220 24.89 -18.71 -2.15
C SER A 220 25.88 -17.55 -2.03
N VAL A 221 25.94 -16.89 -0.86
CA VAL A 221 26.89 -15.81 -0.58
C VAL A 221 28.33 -16.31 -0.62
N GLN A 222 28.60 -17.50 -0.07
CA GLN A 222 29.92 -18.12 -0.10
C GLN A 222 30.35 -18.40 -1.55
N PHE A 223 29.45 -18.95 -2.36
CA PHE A 223 29.68 -19.18 -3.78
C PHE A 223 30.00 -17.87 -4.51
N GLU A 224 29.16 -16.85 -4.35
CA GLU A 224 29.37 -15.52 -4.94
C GLU A 224 30.72 -14.91 -4.54
N LEU A 225 31.12 -15.06 -3.28
CA LEU A 225 32.40 -14.56 -2.76
C LEU A 225 33.60 -15.34 -3.31
N GLU A 226 33.51 -16.66 -3.43
CA GLU A 226 34.56 -17.53 -3.95
C GLU A 226 34.85 -17.26 -5.44
N TYR A 227 33.82 -16.96 -6.21
CA TYR A 227 33.89 -16.73 -7.65
C TYR A 227 33.91 -15.26 -8.04
N LEU A 228 33.90 -14.35 -7.06
CA LEU A 228 33.86 -12.91 -7.27
C LEU A 228 34.99 -12.42 -8.20
N GLY A 229 34.61 -11.79 -9.31
CA GLY A 229 35.53 -11.23 -10.30
C GLY A 229 36.22 -12.26 -11.21
N LYS A 230 35.88 -13.55 -11.10
CA LYS A 230 36.37 -14.60 -12.03
C LYS A 230 35.49 -14.63 -13.28
N GLN A 231 36.09 -14.98 -14.42
CA GLN A 231 35.34 -15.23 -15.66
C GLN A 231 34.61 -16.59 -15.57
N ILE A 232 33.35 -16.64 -16.05
CA ILE A 232 32.48 -17.84 -15.99
C ILE A 232 33.14 -19.09 -16.60
N ASN A 233 33.94 -18.91 -17.66
CA ASN A 233 34.63 -20.02 -18.34
C ASN A 233 35.73 -20.68 -17.49
N ASN A 234 36.10 -20.08 -16.35
CA ASN A 234 37.10 -20.59 -15.41
C ASN A 234 36.45 -21.19 -14.15
N ILE A 235 35.14 -21.49 -14.19
CA ILE A 235 34.38 -22.10 -13.11
C ILE A 235 33.98 -23.51 -13.54
N ASP A 236 34.85 -24.49 -13.27
CA ASP A 236 34.69 -25.89 -13.68
C ASP A 236 33.33 -26.50 -13.22
N GLU A 237 32.81 -26.04 -12.08
CA GLU A 237 31.54 -26.46 -11.48
C GLU A 237 30.29 -26.00 -12.26
N LEU A 238 30.40 -24.93 -13.06
CA LEU A 238 29.30 -24.41 -13.89
C LEU A 238 29.38 -24.89 -15.34
N SER A 239 30.59 -25.11 -15.86
CA SER A 239 30.80 -25.62 -17.23
C SER A 239 30.33 -27.07 -17.43
N SER A 240 30.22 -27.86 -16.37
CA SER A 240 29.82 -29.27 -16.42
C SER A 240 28.30 -29.50 -16.39
N ARG A 241 27.48 -28.47 -16.12
CA ARG A 241 26.00 -28.55 -16.15
C ARG A 241 25.37 -28.16 -17.49
N ASN A 242 26.16 -27.64 -18.42
CA ASN A 242 25.72 -27.21 -19.76
C ASN A 242 26.15 -28.18 -20.87
N GLN A 243 26.50 -29.43 -20.54
CA GLN A 243 26.73 -30.53 -21.48
C GLN A 243 25.68 -31.63 -21.31
#